data_AF-A0A1Z8SQB5-F1
#
_entry.id   AF-A0A1Z8SQB5-F1
#
_cell.length_a   1.000
_cell.length_b   1.000
_cell.length_c   1.000
_cell.angle_alpha   90.00
_cell.angle_beta   90.00
_cell.angle_gamma   90.00
#
_symmetry.space_group_name_H-M   'P 1'
#
loop_
_entity.id
_entity.type
_entity.pdbx_description
1 polymer ?
#
loop_
_entity_poly.entity_id
_entity_poly.type
_entity_poly.pdbx_seq_one_letter_code
_entity_poly.pdbx_strand_id
1 'polypeptide(L)'
;TPFREYKHWVHEGGISTPLVTHWPKGISAKLRGKFEHQPAHLIDLMATCVDLAKADYPKEVKGEKIVPMQGVSLKPTFSGKAIKREDPIYWEHEGNRAIRIGKWKLVAKGSHGAWQLYDLKEDRSELNDLSEKHPQRAKEMADQWEAWAIEAKAKPWPWNRKKSSFSKKKVFNLEPDANLLSGVAPMVAKKAFEVEIQMGKQGNGILVAQGGDAHGWALSIENKVLRFFIRLNGKMESVDADQKLGDKEMKIQAILHASGEVELYAGKRKLGRGMVSSLVKEMPQDGLQMGQDEGGRVGEYKDAFAFDGEIKKGRIKIK
;
A
#
# COMPACT_ATOMS: atom_id res chain seq x y z
N THR A 1 16.91 4.04 15.98
CA THR A 1 18.11 3.68 16.77
C THR A 1 17.81 2.44 17.60
N PRO A 2 18.80 1.63 17.98
CA PRO A 2 20.13 1.57 17.36
C PRO A 2 20.09 0.95 15.96
N PHE A 3 19.03 0.21 15.62
CA PHE A 3 18.95 -0.47 14.33
C PHE A 3 18.63 0.48 13.17
N ARG A 4 19.16 0.11 12.00
CA ARG A 4 19.04 0.85 10.73
C ARG A 4 17.66 0.64 10.12
N GLU A 5 17.14 1.72 9.55
CA GLU A 5 15.78 1.83 9.00
C GLU A 5 14.66 1.56 10.03
N TYR A 6 13.45 1.26 9.55
CA TYR A 6 12.23 1.06 10.32
C TYR A 6 11.21 0.24 9.49
N LYS A 7 9.94 0.18 9.92
CA LYS A 7 8.81 -0.43 9.19
C LYS A 7 8.90 -0.16 7.68
N HIS A 8 8.52 -1.16 6.87
CA HIS A 8 8.70 -1.28 5.40
C HIS A 8 10.03 -1.92 4.97
N TRP A 9 11.12 -1.71 5.72
CA TRP A 9 12.43 -2.21 5.34
C TRP A 9 12.74 -3.59 5.94
N VAL A 10 13.58 -4.37 5.26
CA VAL A 10 14.07 -5.69 5.76
C VAL A 10 15.42 -5.61 6.49
N HIS A 11 15.86 -4.40 6.83
CA HIS A 11 16.99 -4.13 7.73
C HIS A 11 16.56 -4.40 9.17
N GLU A 12 17.50 -4.57 10.11
CA GLU A 12 17.19 -4.92 11.51
C GLU A 12 16.17 -3.96 12.14
N GLY A 13 16.14 -2.68 11.76
CA GLY A 13 15.15 -1.73 12.30
C GLY A 13 13.71 -1.98 11.87
N GLY A 14 13.50 -2.69 10.75
CA GLY A 14 12.17 -3.08 10.28
C GLY A 14 11.75 -4.50 10.65
N ILE A 15 12.70 -5.40 10.95
CA ILE A 15 12.40 -6.84 11.20
C ILE A 15 12.71 -7.31 12.62
N SER A 16 13.51 -6.58 13.39
CA SER A 16 13.86 -6.95 14.77
C SER A 16 12.74 -6.48 15.71
N THR A 17 11.89 -7.43 16.13
CA THR A 17 10.76 -7.18 17.03
C THR A 17 10.96 -7.93 18.35
N PRO A 18 10.64 -7.33 19.52
CA PRO A 18 10.66 -8.04 20.78
C PRO A 18 9.71 -9.25 20.78
N LEU A 19 10.19 -10.40 21.24
CA LEU A 19 9.39 -11.59 21.53
C LEU A 19 9.58 -11.96 23.00
N VAL A 20 8.49 -12.00 23.76
CA VAL A 20 8.49 -12.43 25.17
C VAL A 20 7.75 -13.76 25.27
N THR A 21 8.39 -14.76 25.86
CA THR A 21 7.78 -16.07 26.11
C THR A 21 7.63 -16.31 27.61
N HIS A 22 6.44 -16.72 28.04
CA HIS A 22 6.14 -17.05 29.43
C HIS A 22 5.52 -18.44 29.53
N TRP A 23 6.26 -19.39 30.12
CA TRP A 23 5.77 -20.74 30.36
C TRP A 23 6.49 -21.36 31.57
N PRO A 24 6.04 -21.09 32.81
CA PRO A 24 6.76 -21.50 34.01
C PRO A 24 7.06 -23.00 34.12
N LYS A 25 6.14 -23.85 33.64
CA LYS A 25 6.31 -25.31 33.68
C LYS A 25 7.21 -25.86 32.57
N GLY A 26 7.35 -25.17 31.43
CA GLY A 26 8.11 -25.66 30.28
C GLY A 26 9.45 -24.94 30.04
N ILE A 27 9.64 -23.74 30.59
CA ILE A 27 10.91 -23.03 30.56
C ILE A 27 11.69 -23.31 31.84
N SER A 28 12.94 -23.73 31.68
CA SER A 28 13.85 -24.01 32.79
C SER A 28 13.98 -22.79 33.71
N ALA A 29 13.89 -23.02 35.03
CA ALA A 29 13.95 -21.95 36.03
C ALA A 29 15.20 -21.06 35.88
N LYS A 30 16.33 -21.63 35.46
CA LYS A 30 17.60 -20.91 35.24
C LYS A 30 17.56 -19.88 34.09
N LEU A 31 16.58 -19.96 33.20
CA LEU A 31 16.43 -19.08 32.04
C LEU A 31 15.35 -18.00 32.23
N ARG A 32 14.57 -18.07 33.31
CA ARG A 32 13.50 -17.09 33.58
C ARG A 32 14.11 -15.71 33.76
N GLY A 33 13.60 -14.72 33.01
CA GLY A 33 14.12 -13.35 33.00
C GLY A 33 15.47 -13.17 32.29
N LYS A 34 15.94 -14.16 31.53
CA LYS A 34 17.16 -14.07 30.71
C LYS A 34 16.82 -13.83 29.25
N PHE A 35 17.76 -13.23 28.52
CA PHE A 35 17.68 -13.09 27.07
C PHE A 35 18.09 -14.39 26.36
N GLU A 36 17.38 -14.71 25.29
CA GLU A 36 17.77 -15.70 24.29
C GLU A 36 18.20 -14.92 23.03
N HIS A 37 19.41 -15.19 22.54
CA HIS A 37 20.03 -14.44 21.45
C HIS A 37 20.08 -15.23 20.13
N GLN A 38 19.71 -16.51 20.17
CA GLN A 38 19.59 -17.30 18.95
C GLN A 38 18.52 -16.69 18.03
N PRO A 39 18.79 -16.62 16.71
CA PRO A 39 17.87 -16.02 15.77
C PRO A 39 16.58 -16.86 15.64
N ALA A 40 15.45 -16.22 15.92
CA ALA A 40 14.11 -16.74 15.71
C ALA A 40 13.38 -15.88 14.67
N HIS A 41 12.39 -16.48 14.01
CA HIS A 41 11.56 -15.83 13.00
C HIS A 41 10.08 -16.15 13.24
N LEU A 42 9.18 -15.33 12.69
CA LEU A 42 7.73 -15.51 12.85
C LEU A 42 7.24 -16.92 12.47
N ILE A 43 7.84 -17.50 11.43
CA ILE A 43 7.51 -18.85 10.94
C ILE A 43 7.79 -19.95 11.96
N ASP A 44 8.69 -19.71 12.93
CA ASP A 44 9.06 -20.67 13.97
C ASP A 44 7.98 -20.82 15.05
N LEU A 45 7.09 -19.82 15.19
CA LEU A 45 6.01 -19.88 16.18
C LEU A 45 5.04 -21.02 15.85
N MET A 46 4.68 -21.18 14.57
CA MET A 46 3.83 -22.28 14.14
C MET A 46 4.49 -23.64 14.45
N ALA A 47 5.77 -23.79 14.10
CA ALA A 47 6.53 -25.02 14.37
C ALA A 47 6.65 -25.34 15.85
N THR A 48 6.84 -24.31 16.68
CA THR A 48 6.88 -24.45 18.14
C THR A 48 5.54 -24.91 18.68
N CYS A 49 4.43 -24.30 18.25
CA CYS A 49 3.08 -24.69 18.69
C CYS A 49 2.75 -26.14 18.32
N VAL A 50 3.07 -26.56 17.09
CA VAL A 50 2.85 -27.94 16.62
C VAL A 50 3.65 -28.95 17.45
N ASP A 51 4.95 -28.71 17.67
CA ASP A 51 5.82 -29.58 18.49
C ASP A 51 5.31 -29.68 19.94
N LEU A 52 4.95 -28.56 20.56
CA LEU A 52 4.47 -28.54 21.94
C LEU A 52 3.12 -29.23 22.11
N ALA A 53 2.21 -29.05 21.16
CA ALA A 53 0.91 -29.71 21.15
C ALA A 53 1.00 -31.20 20.78
N LYS A 54 2.14 -31.65 20.24
CA LYS A 54 2.28 -32.97 19.59
C LYS A 54 1.22 -33.16 18.50
N ALA A 55 0.91 -32.08 17.79
CA ALA A 55 -0.09 -32.09 16.73
C ALA A 55 0.49 -32.64 15.44
N ASP A 56 -0.34 -33.31 14.64
CA ASP A 56 0.00 -33.67 13.29
C ASP A 56 -0.24 -32.46 12.36
N TYR A 57 0.81 -31.99 11.69
CA TYR A 57 0.68 -30.96 10.67
C TYR A 57 0.32 -31.63 9.33
N PRO A 58 -0.88 -31.38 8.78
CA PRO A 58 -1.34 -32.10 7.60
C PRO A 58 -0.53 -31.71 6.36
N LYS A 59 -0.35 -32.67 5.43
CA LYS A 59 0.20 -32.37 4.10
C LYS A 59 -0.87 -31.82 3.15
N GLU A 60 -2.13 -32.17 3.42
CA GLU A 60 -3.29 -31.84 2.58
C GLU A 60 -4.51 -31.53 3.46
N VAL A 61 -5.33 -30.59 3.00
CA VAL A 61 -6.61 -30.23 3.63
C VAL A 61 -7.67 -30.21 2.54
N LYS A 62 -8.72 -31.02 2.69
CA LYS A 62 -9.81 -31.17 1.68
C LYS A 62 -9.31 -31.53 0.27
N GLY A 63 -8.26 -32.36 0.18
CA GLY A 63 -7.66 -32.79 -1.09
C GLY A 63 -6.67 -31.79 -1.70
N GLU A 64 -6.47 -30.63 -1.08
CA GLU A 64 -5.52 -29.62 -1.55
C GLU A 64 -4.21 -29.69 -0.75
N LYS A 65 -3.07 -29.70 -1.45
CA LYS A 65 -1.75 -29.63 -0.82
C LYS A 65 -1.55 -28.27 -0.18
N ILE A 66 -1.12 -28.27 1.08
CA ILE A 66 -0.83 -27.04 1.80
C ILE A 66 0.67 -26.76 1.85
N VAL A 67 1.02 -25.51 2.15
CA VAL A 67 2.41 -25.11 2.34
C VAL A 67 2.99 -25.89 3.53
N PRO A 68 4.10 -26.64 3.34
CA PRO A 68 4.79 -27.30 4.45
C PRO A 68 5.22 -26.29 5.50
N MET A 69 5.35 -26.74 6.73
CA MET A 69 5.86 -25.91 7.81
C MET A 69 7.26 -25.38 7.46
N GLN A 70 7.42 -24.05 7.44
CA GLN A 70 8.64 -23.38 6.99
C GLN A 70 9.63 -23.08 8.13
N GLY A 71 9.14 -23.05 9.37
CA GLY A 71 9.95 -22.75 10.56
C GLY A 71 10.44 -23.98 11.29
N VAL A 72 11.26 -23.74 12.32
CA VAL A 72 11.76 -24.78 13.23
C VAL A 72 11.27 -24.51 14.65
N SER A 73 11.09 -25.56 15.44
CA SER A 73 10.64 -25.41 16.82
C SER A 73 11.68 -24.69 17.68
N LEU A 74 11.24 -23.67 18.43
CA LEU A 74 12.05 -22.93 19.40
C LEU A 74 12.16 -23.65 20.75
N LYS A 75 11.42 -24.75 20.94
CA LYS A 75 11.41 -25.54 22.19
C LYS A 75 12.80 -25.86 22.76
N PRO A 76 13.86 -26.17 21.98
CA PRO A 76 15.19 -26.39 22.54
C PRO A 76 15.70 -25.22 23.41
N THR A 77 15.40 -23.98 23.01
CA THR A 77 15.83 -22.75 23.73
C THR A 77 15.27 -22.68 25.14
N PHE A 78 14.09 -23.27 25.40
CA PHE A 78 13.46 -23.29 26.73
C PHE A 78 14.25 -24.10 27.76
N SER A 79 15.22 -24.89 27.30
CA SER A 79 16.17 -25.64 28.13
C SER A 79 17.62 -25.17 27.96
N GLY A 80 17.86 -24.12 27.17
CA GLY A 80 19.17 -23.56 26.86
C GLY A 80 19.93 -24.36 25.80
N LYS A 81 19.22 -25.12 24.98
CA LYS A 81 19.80 -25.88 23.87
C LYS A 81 19.71 -25.08 22.57
N ALA A 82 20.59 -25.42 21.63
CA ALA A 82 20.62 -24.78 20.32
C ALA A 82 19.39 -25.14 19.48
N ILE A 83 18.86 -24.16 18.74
CA ILE A 83 17.91 -24.38 17.66
C ILE A 83 18.63 -25.12 16.53
N LYS A 84 18.03 -26.20 16.03
CA LYS A 84 18.52 -26.89 14.83
C LYS A 84 17.88 -26.24 13.61
N ARG A 85 18.58 -25.28 13.02
CA ARG A 85 18.18 -24.60 11.79
C ARG A 85 19.17 -24.96 10.68
N GLU A 86 18.70 -25.68 9.68
CA GLU A 86 19.46 -26.02 8.48
C GLU A 86 19.22 -24.98 7.39
N ASP A 87 17.97 -24.54 7.23
CA ASP A 87 17.58 -23.57 6.22
C ASP A 87 17.84 -22.11 6.63
N PRO A 88 18.22 -21.23 5.68
CA PRO A 88 18.31 -19.80 5.93
C PRO A 88 16.96 -19.18 6.34
N ILE A 89 17.03 -17.99 6.93
CA ILE A 89 15.84 -17.15 7.12
C ILE A 89 15.81 -16.14 5.98
N TYR A 90 14.66 -15.97 5.34
CA TYR A 90 14.48 -15.13 4.17
C TYR A 90 13.43 -14.04 4.42
N TRP A 91 13.60 -12.91 3.74
CA TRP A 91 12.65 -11.81 3.71
C TRP A 91 12.50 -11.29 2.29
N GLU A 92 11.26 -10.97 1.92
CA GLU A 92 10.90 -10.11 0.82
C GLU A 92 9.79 -9.17 1.31
N HIS A 93 9.92 -7.87 1.01
CA HIS A 93 8.85 -6.91 1.27
C HIS A 93 8.94 -5.75 0.29
N GLU A 94 8.01 -5.70 -0.67
CA GLU A 94 7.88 -4.64 -1.67
C GLU A 94 9.17 -4.39 -2.47
N GLY A 95 9.87 -5.48 -2.79
CA GLY A 95 11.15 -5.49 -3.50
C GLY A 95 12.37 -5.43 -2.59
N ASN A 96 12.23 -5.01 -1.34
CA ASN A 96 13.31 -5.14 -0.35
C ASN A 96 13.55 -6.61 -0.04
N ARG A 97 14.81 -7.01 0.07
CA ARG A 97 15.19 -8.42 0.13
C ARG A 97 16.30 -8.68 1.13
N ALA A 98 16.19 -9.78 1.88
CA ALA A 98 17.24 -10.23 2.77
C ALA A 98 17.26 -11.74 2.95
N ILE A 99 18.43 -12.26 3.30
CA ILE A 99 18.67 -13.65 3.70
C ILE A 99 19.65 -13.65 4.87
N ARG A 100 19.42 -14.51 5.86
CA ARG A 100 20.30 -14.70 7.02
C ARG A 100 20.73 -16.15 7.16
N ILE A 101 22.04 -16.36 7.24
CA ILE A 101 22.68 -17.66 7.49
C ILE A 101 23.62 -17.51 8.69
N GLY A 102 23.16 -17.97 9.85
CA GLY A 102 23.87 -17.81 11.11
C GLY A 102 24.12 -16.32 11.45
N LYS A 103 25.40 -15.94 11.50
CA LYS A 103 25.81 -14.54 11.74
C LYS A 103 25.71 -13.66 10.50
N TRP A 104 25.71 -14.24 9.30
CA TRP A 104 25.76 -13.47 8.07
C TRP A 104 24.36 -13.06 7.64
N LYS A 105 24.20 -11.80 7.25
CA LYS A 105 22.99 -11.29 6.61
C LYS A 105 23.36 -10.58 5.32
N LEU A 106 22.68 -10.93 4.24
CA LEU A 106 22.70 -10.19 2.99
C LEU A 106 21.39 -9.42 2.89
N VAL A 107 21.44 -8.14 2.53
CA VAL A 107 20.25 -7.27 2.44
C VAL A 107 20.39 -6.26 1.30
N ALA A 108 19.29 -5.93 0.63
CA ALA A 108 19.24 -4.87 -0.36
C ALA A 108 17.93 -4.06 -0.27
N LYS A 109 18.03 -2.77 -0.61
CA LYS A 109 16.90 -1.84 -0.72
C LYS A 109 16.27 -1.92 -2.11
N GLY A 110 15.00 -2.32 -2.17
CA GLY A 110 14.24 -2.43 -3.41
C GLY A 110 14.75 -3.51 -4.38
N SER A 111 13.98 -3.72 -5.45
CA SER A 111 14.15 -4.84 -6.37
C SER A 111 15.43 -4.80 -7.20
N HIS A 112 16.10 -3.64 -7.29
CA HIS A 112 17.33 -3.45 -8.05
C HIS A 112 18.46 -2.84 -7.21
N GLY A 113 18.30 -2.75 -5.89
CA GLY A 113 19.35 -2.24 -5.03
C GLY A 113 20.55 -3.18 -4.95
N ALA A 114 21.74 -2.61 -4.73
CA ALA A 114 22.93 -3.39 -4.48
C ALA A 114 22.77 -4.25 -3.21
N TRP A 115 23.28 -5.48 -3.27
CA TRP A 115 23.38 -6.34 -2.12
C TRP A 115 24.48 -5.87 -1.18
N GLN A 116 24.17 -5.80 0.10
CA GLN A 116 25.09 -5.45 1.18
C GLN A 116 25.20 -6.63 2.13
N LEU A 117 26.43 -6.97 2.55
CA LEU A 117 26.70 -8.12 3.42
C LEU A 117 27.16 -7.66 4.80
N TYR A 118 26.57 -8.20 5.85
CA TYR A 118 26.87 -7.86 7.24
C TYR A 118 27.13 -9.09 8.10
N ASP A 119 28.02 -8.95 9.08
CA ASP A 119 28.17 -9.88 10.19
C ASP A 119 27.36 -9.37 11.39
N LEU A 120 26.18 -9.92 11.63
CA LEU A 120 25.26 -9.47 12.68
C LEU A 120 25.74 -9.80 14.10
N LYS A 121 26.79 -10.61 14.26
CA LYS A 121 27.38 -10.84 15.57
C LYS A 121 28.22 -9.64 16.00
N GLU A 122 28.96 -9.05 15.06
CA GLU A 122 29.86 -7.92 15.31
C GLU A 122 29.18 -6.57 15.00
N ASP A 123 28.26 -6.54 14.03
CA ASP A 123 27.59 -5.34 13.54
C ASP A 123 26.10 -5.60 13.28
N ARG A 124 25.33 -5.67 14.37
CA ARG A 124 23.86 -5.79 14.30
C ARG A 124 23.19 -4.50 13.81
N SER A 125 23.92 -3.39 13.71
CA SER A 125 23.38 -2.12 13.21
C SER A 125 23.52 -1.97 11.69
N GLU A 126 24.16 -2.93 11.01
CA GLU A 126 24.28 -2.99 9.55
C GLU A 126 24.96 -1.74 8.95
N LEU A 127 26.10 -1.35 9.54
CA LEU A 127 26.85 -0.14 9.18
C LEU A 127 28.05 -0.41 8.28
N ASN A 128 28.68 -1.59 8.42
CA ASN A 128 29.92 -1.94 7.74
C ASN A 128 29.65 -3.00 6.68
N ASP A 129 29.46 -2.57 5.44
CA ASP A 129 29.24 -3.48 4.31
C ASP A 129 30.52 -4.27 3.99
N LEU A 130 30.40 -5.59 3.99
CA LEU A 130 31.48 -6.54 3.75
C LEU A 130 31.36 -7.22 2.38
N SER A 131 30.43 -6.80 1.52
CA SER A 131 30.18 -7.44 0.22
C SER A 131 31.42 -7.44 -0.68
N GLU A 132 32.18 -6.34 -0.73
CA GLU A 132 33.43 -6.25 -1.49
C GLU A 132 34.55 -7.12 -0.89
N LYS A 133 34.55 -7.32 0.44
CA LYS A 133 35.55 -8.15 1.14
C LYS A 133 35.24 -9.65 1.06
N HIS A 134 33.96 -10.00 0.92
CA HIS A 134 33.49 -11.39 0.82
C HIS A 134 32.53 -11.57 -0.37
N PRO A 135 32.96 -11.30 -1.61
CA PRO A 135 32.09 -11.27 -2.78
C PRO A 135 31.49 -12.63 -3.11
N GLN A 136 32.26 -13.71 -2.93
CA GLN A 136 31.79 -15.08 -3.14
C GLN A 136 30.62 -15.42 -2.21
N ARG A 137 30.73 -15.06 -0.92
CA ARG A 137 29.67 -15.28 0.06
C ARG A 137 28.42 -14.46 -0.27
N ALA A 138 28.60 -13.20 -0.64
CA ALA A 138 27.49 -12.35 -1.04
C ALA A 138 26.76 -12.92 -2.26
N LYS A 139 27.50 -13.41 -3.26
CA LYS A 139 26.93 -14.06 -4.43
C LYS A 139 26.16 -15.33 -4.08
N GLU A 140 26.74 -16.24 -3.30
CA GLU A 140 26.08 -17.49 -2.89
C GLU A 140 24.78 -17.24 -2.13
N MET A 141 24.78 -16.26 -1.22
CA MET A 141 23.57 -15.87 -0.48
C MET A 141 22.53 -15.22 -1.40
N ALA A 142 22.96 -14.41 -2.37
CA ALA A 142 22.05 -13.83 -3.37
C ALA A 142 21.41 -14.92 -4.23
N ASP A 143 22.18 -15.90 -4.70
CA ASP A 143 21.68 -17.03 -5.50
C ASP A 143 20.66 -17.88 -4.71
N GLN A 144 20.92 -18.12 -3.41
CA GLN A 144 19.97 -18.80 -2.53
C GLN A 144 18.68 -18.01 -2.32
N TRP A 145 18.78 -16.68 -2.15
CA TRP A 145 17.61 -15.83 -2.02
C TRP A 145 16.78 -15.80 -3.31
N GLU A 146 17.43 -15.79 -4.47
CA GLU A 146 16.79 -15.84 -5.79
C GLU A 146 15.99 -17.14 -6.00
N ALA A 147 16.58 -18.29 -5.65
CA ALA A 147 15.89 -19.57 -5.70
C ALA A 147 14.66 -19.60 -4.78
N TRP A 148 14.84 -19.18 -3.51
CA TRP A 148 13.75 -19.11 -2.54
C TRP A 148 12.63 -18.16 -3.00
N ALA A 149 12.96 -17.00 -3.56
CA ALA A 149 11.95 -16.01 -3.96
C ALA A 149 11.02 -16.54 -5.07
N ILE A 150 11.51 -17.43 -5.95
CA ILE A 150 10.71 -18.10 -6.97
C ILE A 150 9.79 -19.14 -6.30
N GLU A 151 10.35 -20.00 -5.45
CA GLU A 151 9.60 -21.03 -4.73
C GLU A 151 8.48 -20.44 -3.85
N ALA A 152 8.81 -19.38 -3.12
CA ALA A 152 7.90 -18.66 -2.24
C ALA A 152 6.88 -17.78 -2.99
N LYS A 153 6.93 -17.75 -4.34
CA LYS A 153 6.10 -16.89 -5.21
C LYS A 153 6.24 -15.39 -4.89
N ALA A 154 7.34 -15.01 -4.26
CA ALA A 154 7.72 -13.62 -4.05
C ALA A 154 8.15 -12.96 -5.37
N LYS A 155 8.64 -13.75 -6.33
CA LYS A 155 8.83 -13.33 -7.73
C LYS A 155 7.68 -13.81 -8.62
N PRO A 156 7.30 -13.05 -9.66
CA PRO A 156 8.09 -12.02 -10.34
C PRO A 156 7.82 -10.57 -9.93
N TRP A 157 6.82 -10.26 -9.11
CA TRP A 157 6.54 -8.90 -8.66
C TRP A 157 7.44 -8.50 -7.48
N PRO A 158 8.01 -7.30 -7.38
CA PRO A 158 7.91 -6.15 -8.28
C PRO A 158 8.95 -6.11 -9.42
N TRP A 159 9.76 -7.16 -9.61
CA TRP A 159 10.83 -7.22 -10.63
C TRP A 159 10.33 -7.18 -12.08
N ASN A 160 9.09 -7.61 -12.34
CA ASN A 160 8.47 -7.56 -13.66
C ASN A 160 7.46 -6.41 -13.82
N ARG A 161 7.46 -5.42 -12.92
CA ARG A 161 6.50 -4.31 -12.96
C ARG A 161 6.71 -3.51 -14.25
N LYS A 162 5.90 -3.79 -15.27
CA LYS A 162 5.76 -2.90 -16.44
C LYS A 162 5.45 -1.51 -15.89
N LYS A 163 6.14 -0.47 -16.37
CA LYS A 163 5.81 0.92 -16.03
C LYS A 163 4.30 1.07 -16.20
N SER A 164 3.61 1.53 -15.15
CA SER A 164 2.19 1.90 -15.24
C SER A 164 2.03 2.83 -16.44
N SER A 165 1.43 2.33 -17.52
CA SER A 165 1.05 3.19 -18.63
C SER A 165 -0.32 3.76 -18.27
N PHE A 166 -0.34 4.99 -17.78
CA PHE A 166 -1.60 5.69 -17.58
C PHE A 166 -2.36 5.80 -18.90
N SER A 167 -3.68 5.83 -18.82
CA SER A 167 -4.55 5.96 -19.98
C SER A 167 -4.19 7.21 -20.80
N LYS A 168 -3.99 7.03 -22.11
CA LYS A 168 -3.77 8.13 -23.08
C LYS A 168 -5.08 8.70 -23.63
N LYS A 169 -6.23 8.15 -23.21
CA LYS A 169 -7.54 8.64 -23.68
C LYS A 169 -7.77 10.06 -23.16
N LYS A 170 -8.33 10.92 -24.01
CA LYS A 170 -8.72 12.29 -23.62
C LYS A 170 -10.16 12.39 -23.13
N VAL A 171 -11.01 11.43 -23.49
CA VAL A 171 -12.43 11.42 -23.16
C VAL A 171 -12.78 10.09 -22.51
N PHE A 172 -13.50 10.16 -21.40
CA PHE A 172 -14.00 9.02 -20.64
C PHE A 172 -15.49 9.20 -20.46
N ASN A 173 -16.27 8.25 -20.97
CA ASN A 173 -17.69 8.14 -20.65
C ASN A 173 -17.80 7.14 -19.49
N LEU A 174 -18.51 7.52 -18.44
CA LEU A 174 -18.58 6.81 -17.17
C LEU A 174 -20.01 6.32 -16.96
N GLU A 175 -20.14 5.04 -16.65
CA GLU A 175 -21.38 4.45 -16.16
C GLU A 175 -21.66 4.94 -14.72
N PRO A 176 -22.91 4.87 -14.24
CA PRO A 176 -23.33 5.35 -12.91
C PRO A 176 -22.46 4.92 -11.72
N ASP A 177 -21.93 3.69 -11.77
CA ASP A 177 -21.19 3.00 -10.73
C ASP A 177 -19.72 2.76 -11.11
N ALA A 178 -19.21 3.52 -12.09
CA ALA A 178 -17.87 3.32 -12.61
C ALA A 178 -16.80 3.39 -11.51
N ASN A 179 -15.99 2.32 -11.42
CA ASN A 179 -14.82 2.22 -10.56
C ASN A 179 -13.59 1.85 -11.41
N LEU A 180 -12.80 2.85 -11.79
CA LEU A 180 -11.64 2.72 -12.67
C LEU A 180 -10.35 2.68 -11.86
N LEU A 181 -9.58 1.60 -11.97
CA LEU A 181 -8.23 1.53 -11.39
C LEU A 181 -7.31 2.62 -11.97
N SER A 182 -6.31 3.06 -11.20
CA SER A 182 -5.43 4.20 -11.55
C SER A 182 -4.72 4.07 -12.90
N GLY A 183 -4.42 2.84 -13.35
CA GLY A 183 -3.83 2.60 -14.68
C GLY A 183 -4.76 2.93 -15.86
N VAL A 184 -6.07 2.83 -15.67
CA VAL A 184 -7.09 3.06 -16.71
C VAL A 184 -7.92 4.33 -16.47
N ALA A 185 -7.80 4.95 -15.30
CA ALA A 185 -8.42 6.22 -14.96
C ALA A 185 -7.88 7.40 -15.79
N PRO A 186 -8.58 8.55 -15.83
CA PRO A 186 -8.10 9.75 -16.52
C PRO A 186 -6.75 10.25 -15.98
N MET A 187 -5.82 10.59 -16.87
CA MET A 187 -4.55 11.18 -16.47
C MET A 187 -4.75 12.67 -16.14
N VAL A 188 -4.88 12.98 -14.86
CA VAL A 188 -5.20 14.34 -14.35
C VAL A 188 -3.98 15.12 -13.88
N ALA A 189 -2.83 14.47 -13.73
CA ALA A 189 -1.61 15.13 -13.27
C ALA A 189 -1.17 16.24 -14.23
N LYS A 190 -1.11 17.47 -13.70
CA LYS A 190 -0.73 18.70 -14.41
C LYS A 190 -1.63 19.00 -15.61
N LYS A 191 -2.89 18.58 -15.55
CA LYS A 191 -3.87 18.78 -16.63
C LYS A 191 -5.09 19.56 -16.16
N ALA A 192 -5.53 20.46 -17.02
CA ALA A 192 -6.88 21.00 -16.97
C ALA A 192 -7.85 19.95 -17.48
N PHE A 193 -9.08 19.95 -16.96
CA PHE A 193 -10.10 19.01 -17.38
C PHE A 193 -11.49 19.56 -17.12
N GLU A 194 -12.45 18.87 -17.71
CA GLU A 194 -13.87 19.14 -17.56
C GLU A 194 -14.56 17.83 -17.17
N VAL A 195 -15.50 17.92 -16.24
CA VAL A 195 -16.38 16.82 -15.86
C VAL A 195 -17.83 17.26 -16.00
N GLU A 196 -18.63 16.40 -16.62
CA GLU A 196 -20.07 16.56 -16.75
C GLU A 196 -20.75 15.34 -16.10
N ILE A 197 -21.77 15.58 -15.27
CA ILE A 197 -22.57 14.52 -14.65
C ILE A 197 -24.04 14.75 -15.01
N GLN A 198 -24.70 13.70 -15.48
CA GLN A 198 -26.15 13.66 -15.66
C GLN A 198 -26.76 12.84 -14.53
N MET A 199 -27.57 13.49 -13.70
CA MET A 199 -28.35 12.86 -12.64
C MET A 199 -29.69 12.36 -13.19
N GLY A 200 -30.20 11.28 -12.61
CA GLY A 200 -31.59 10.83 -12.69
C GLY A 200 -32.45 11.43 -11.58
N LYS A 201 -31.85 11.62 -10.40
CA LYS A 201 -32.47 12.18 -9.20
C LYS A 201 -31.42 12.98 -8.43
N GLN A 202 -31.76 14.20 -8.01
CA GLN A 202 -30.89 15.00 -7.14
C GLN A 202 -30.76 14.34 -5.76
N GLY A 203 -29.63 14.62 -5.12
CA GLY A 203 -29.28 14.10 -3.81
C GLY A 203 -28.11 14.87 -3.22
N ASN A 204 -27.66 14.45 -2.04
CA ASN A 204 -26.40 14.83 -1.43
C ASN A 204 -25.38 13.70 -1.60
N GLY A 205 -24.09 14.05 -1.65
CA GLY A 205 -22.99 13.09 -1.71
C GLY A 205 -21.99 13.37 -2.83
N ILE A 206 -21.01 12.47 -2.94
CA ILE A 206 -20.00 12.47 -4.01
C ILE A 206 -20.62 12.08 -5.34
N LEU A 207 -20.49 12.91 -6.35
CA LEU A 207 -20.88 12.53 -7.71
C LEU A 207 -19.77 11.79 -8.43
N VAL A 208 -18.53 12.23 -8.22
CA VAL A 208 -17.34 11.62 -8.80
C VAL A 208 -16.12 12.05 -7.99
N ALA A 209 -15.20 11.12 -7.78
CA ALA A 209 -13.92 11.36 -7.13
C ALA A 209 -12.82 10.60 -7.87
N GLN A 210 -11.63 11.18 -7.92
CA GLN A 210 -10.44 10.47 -8.34
C GLN A 210 -9.27 10.86 -7.44
N GLY A 211 -8.71 9.86 -6.76
CA GLY A 211 -7.50 10.00 -5.98
C GLY A 211 -7.68 9.83 -4.48
N GLY A 212 -6.67 10.32 -3.76
CA GLY A 212 -6.35 10.01 -2.38
C GLY A 212 -6.22 11.25 -1.49
N ASP A 213 -5.89 11.02 -0.23
CA ASP A 213 -5.53 12.05 0.76
C ASP A 213 -4.29 12.87 0.35
N ALA A 214 -3.37 12.31 -0.44
CA ALA A 214 -2.19 13.00 -0.94
C ALA A 214 -2.47 13.87 -2.18
N HIS A 215 -3.16 13.30 -3.18
CA HIS A 215 -3.45 13.92 -4.47
C HIS A 215 -4.78 13.42 -5.00
N GLY A 216 -5.62 14.32 -5.51
CA GLY A 216 -6.92 13.93 -6.06
C GLY A 216 -7.83 15.12 -6.30
N TRP A 217 -9.02 14.83 -6.81
CA TRP A 217 -10.10 15.80 -6.95
C TRP A 217 -11.45 15.11 -6.78
N ALA A 218 -12.47 15.86 -6.38
CA ALA A 218 -13.82 15.35 -6.24
C ALA A 218 -14.85 16.43 -6.56
N LEU A 219 -16.05 16.00 -6.95
CA LEU A 219 -17.21 16.84 -7.16
C LEU A 219 -18.38 16.27 -6.37
N SER A 220 -19.03 17.10 -5.56
CA SER A 220 -20.13 16.68 -4.70
C SER A 220 -21.24 17.71 -4.64
N ILE A 221 -22.41 17.27 -4.17
CA ILE A 221 -23.52 18.14 -3.82
C ILE A 221 -23.82 17.98 -2.34
N GLU A 222 -24.02 19.10 -1.65
CA GLU A 222 -24.52 19.13 -0.29
C GLU A 222 -25.50 20.28 -0.13
N ASN A 223 -26.72 20.01 0.33
CA ASN A 223 -27.78 21.02 0.50
C ASN A 223 -28.04 21.85 -0.77
N LYS A 224 -28.00 21.18 -1.94
CA LYS A 224 -28.11 21.77 -3.29
C LYS A 224 -26.96 22.71 -3.68
N VAL A 225 -25.87 22.75 -2.93
CA VAL A 225 -24.65 23.49 -3.28
C VAL A 225 -23.68 22.51 -3.94
N LEU A 226 -23.25 22.84 -5.17
CA LEU A 226 -22.22 22.08 -5.87
C LEU A 226 -20.85 22.50 -5.34
N ARG A 227 -19.98 21.53 -5.04
CA ARG A 227 -18.64 21.79 -4.50
C ARG A 227 -17.59 20.95 -5.20
N PHE A 228 -16.51 21.60 -5.61
CA PHE A 228 -15.32 20.96 -6.18
C PHE A 228 -14.20 20.94 -5.14
N PHE A 229 -13.49 19.82 -5.05
CA PHE A 229 -12.38 19.61 -4.14
C PHE A 229 -11.13 19.24 -4.92
N ILE A 230 -9.98 19.62 -4.37
CA ILE A 230 -8.67 19.17 -4.83
C ILE A 230 -7.74 18.90 -3.65
N ARG A 231 -6.95 17.82 -3.74
CA ARG A 231 -5.85 17.48 -2.82
C ARG A 231 -4.52 17.74 -3.49
N LEU A 232 -3.66 18.49 -2.81
CA LEU A 232 -2.34 18.91 -3.28
C LEU A 232 -1.30 18.66 -2.19
N ASN A 233 -0.58 17.53 -2.28
CA ASN A 233 0.41 17.09 -1.28
C ASN A 233 -0.19 17.02 0.13
N GLY A 234 -1.37 16.42 0.29
CA GLY A 234 -2.04 16.33 1.59
C GLY A 234 -2.94 17.53 1.92
N LYS A 235 -2.73 18.70 1.32
CA LYS A 235 -3.56 19.89 1.57
C LYS A 235 -4.84 19.85 0.74
N MET A 236 -5.98 20.08 1.38
CA MET A 236 -7.28 20.21 0.70
C MET A 236 -7.60 21.67 0.38
N GLU A 237 -8.11 21.89 -0.82
CA GLU A 237 -8.70 23.16 -1.26
C GLU A 237 -10.04 22.87 -1.92
N SER A 238 -10.96 23.82 -1.87
CA SER A 238 -12.30 23.67 -2.44
C SER A 238 -12.81 24.95 -3.08
N VAL A 239 -13.74 24.78 -4.01
CA VAL A 239 -14.51 25.84 -4.64
C VAL A 239 -15.99 25.48 -4.56
N ASP A 240 -16.75 26.36 -3.93
CA ASP A 240 -18.19 26.21 -3.74
C ASP A 240 -18.95 26.99 -4.80
N ALA A 241 -20.13 26.50 -5.17
CA ALA A 241 -21.09 27.29 -5.94
C ALA A 241 -21.71 28.39 -5.08
N ASP A 242 -21.76 29.61 -5.61
CA ASP A 242 -22.41 30.76 -4.97
C ASP A 242 -23.95 30.67 -5.05
N GLN A 243 -24.46 29.87 -5.99
CA GLN A 243 -25.89 29.65 -6.22
C GLN A 243 -26.25 28.17 -6.05
N LYS A 244 -27.39 27.93 -5.39
CA LYS A 244 -27.98 26.59 -5.27
C LYS A 244 -28.48 26.06 -6.62
N LEU A 245 -28.49 24.74 -6.73
CA LEU A 245 -29.17 24.02 -7.81
C LEU A 245 -30.69 24.22 -7.71
N GLY A 246 -31.31 24.47 -8.86
CA GLY A 246 -32.76 24.46 -8.99
C GLY A 246 -33.29 23.02 -9.05
N ASP A 247 -34.55 22.81 -8.68
CA ASP A 247 -35.12 21.46 -8.52
C ASP A 247 -35.16 20.61 -9.81
N LYS A 248 -35.11 21.27 -10.97
CA LYS A 248 -35.13 20.61 -12.29
C LYS A 248 -33.74 20.46 -12.93
N GLU A 249 -32.69 20.93 -12.26
CA GLU A 249 -31.35 20.92 -12.81
C GLU A 249 -30.70 19.55 -12.58
N MET A 250 -30.69 18.73 -13.63
CA MET A 250 -30.17 17.36 -13.57
C MET A 250 -28.81 17.19 -14.26
N LYS A 251 -28.36 18.21 -15.00
CA LYS A 251 -27.04 18.20 -15.64
C LYS A 251 -26.13 19.19 -14.94
N ILE A 252 -25.03 18.72 -14.38
CA ILE A 252 -24.03 19.58 -13.76
C ILE A 252 -22.68 19.45 -14.45
N GLN A 253 -21.84 20.47 -14.31
CA GLN A 253 -20.50 20.48 -14.90
C GLN A 253 -19.54 21.25 -14.00
N ALA A 254 -18.31 20.75 -13.89
CA ALA A 254 -17.19 21.46 -13.31
C ALA A 254 -16.04 21.53 -14.33
N ILE A 255 -15.41 22.70 -14.44
CA ILE A 255 -14.29 22.93 -15.34
C ILE A 255 -13.11 23.43 -14.51
N LEU A 256 -12.00 22.69 -14.51
CA LEU A 256 -10.72 23.15 -13.98
C LEU A 256 -9.85 23.65 -15.15
N HIS A 257 -9.53 24.93 -15.16
CA HIS A 257 -8.69 25.57 -16.16
C HIS A 257 -7.19 25.46 -15.82
N ALA A 258 -6.32 25.62 -16.82
CA ALA A 258 -4.88 25.52 -16.64
C ALA A 258 -4.31 26.60 -15.69
N SER A 259 -5.04 27.69 -15.48
CA SER A 259 -4.75 28.76 -14.52
C SER A 259 -5.04 28.37 -13.06
N GLY A 260 -5.74 27.26 -12.82
CA GLY A 260 -6.30 26.92 -11.50
C GLY A 260 -7.68 27.52 -11.23
N GLU A 261 -8.28 28.24 -12.18
CA GLU A 261 -9.67 28.67 -12.06
C GLU A 261 -10.61 27.46 -12.18
N VAL A 262 -11.57 27.36 -11.26
CA VAL A 262 -12.64 26.36 -11.28
C VAL A 262 -13.96 27.07 -11.55
N GLU A 263 -14.73 26.55 -12.49
CA GLU A 263 -16.07 27.03 -12.80
C GLU A 263 -17.11 25.92 -12.63
N LEU A 264 -18.25 26.26 -12.03
CA LEU A 264 -19.32 25.33 -11.68
C LEU A 264 -20.61 25.70 -12.41
N TYR A 265 -21.30 24.73 -13.01
CA TYR A 265 -22.48 24.95 -13.84
C TYR A 265 -23.60 23.95 -13.57
N ALA A 266 -24.83 24.40 -13.81
CA ALA A 266 -26.01 23.57 -14.02
C ALA A 266 -26.56 23.82 -15.44
N GLY A 267 -26.40 22.84 -16.32
CA GLY A 267 -26.69 23.00 -17.75
C GLY A 267 -25.86 24.13 -18.36
N LYS A 268 -26.51 25.26 -18.68
CA LYS A 268 -25.85 26.47 -19.19
C LYS A 268 -25.71 27.58 -18.14
N ARG A 269 -26.30 27.40 -16.95
CA ARG A 269 -26.29 28.40 -15.88
C ARG A 269 -25.02 28.25 -15.07
N LYS A 270 -24.23 29.31 -14.97
CA LYS A 270 -23.06 29.37 -14.07
C LYS A 270 -23.56 29.49 -12.63
N LEU A 271 -23.11 28.57 -11.78
CA LEU A 271 -23.45 28.51 -10.35
C LEU A 271 -22.42 29.24 -9.48
N GLY A 272 -21.16 29.25 -9.90
CA GLY A 272 -20.07 29.91 -9.16
C GLY A 272 -18.73 29.71 -9.84
N ARG A 273 -17.70 30.35 -9.29
CA ARG A 273 -16.30 30.17 -9.68
C ARG A 273 -15.35 30.45 -8.52
N GLY A 274 -14.15 29.90 -8.59
CA GLY A 274 -13.10 30.14 -7.59
C GLY A 274 -11.72 29.76 -8.11
N MET A 275 -10.71 29.92 -7.26
CA MET A 275 -9.32 29.61 -7.57
C MET A 275 -8.80 28.51 -6.66
N VAL A 276 -8.12 27.53 -7.25
CA VAL A 276 -7.22 26.61 -6.52
C VAL A 276 -5.78 27.01 -6.79
N SER A 277 -4.89 26.70 -5.85
CA SER A 277 -3.49 27.13 -5.91
C SER A 277 -2.68 26.45 -7.03
N SER A 278 -3.09 25.25 -7.46
CA SER A 278 -2.50 24.57 -8.62
C SER A 278 -3.40 23.46 -9.18
N LEU A 279 -3.07 22.97 -10.36
CA LEU A 279 -3.58 21.68 -10.86
C LEU A 279 -3.10 20.51 -9.97
N VAL A 280 -3.71 19.34 -10.15
CA VAL A 280 -3.26 18.10 -9.50
C VAL A 280 -1.78 17.87 -9.83
N LYS A 281 -0.90 17.83 -8.83
CA LYS A 281 0.56 17.85 -9.07
C LYS A 281 1.10 16.53 -9.62
N GLU A 282 0.62 15.42 -9.07
CA GLU A 282 1.03 14.06 -9.40
C GLU A 282 -0.18 13.17 -9.64
N MET A 283 0.01 12.10 -10.41
CA MET A 283 -1.09 11.19 -10.71
C MET A 283 -1.50 10.46 -9.42
N PRO A 284 -2.79 10.52 -9.02
CA PRO A 284 -3.23 9.83 -7.83
C PRO A 284 -2.99 8.32 -7.89
N GLN A 285 -2.69 7.71 -6.74
CA GLN A 285 -2.56 6.25 -6.61
C GLN A 285 -3.91 5.55 -6.73
N ASP A 286 -4.93 6.16 -6.14
CA ASP A 286 -6.29 5.68 -6.19
C ASP A 286 -6.96 6.02 -7.52
N GLY A 287 -7.89 5.13 -7.89
CA GLY A 287 -8.65 5.20 -9.12
C GLY A 287 -9.70 6.31 -9.16
N LEU A 288 -10.60 6.23 -10.13
CA LEU A 288 -11.77 7.08 -10.23
C LEU A 288 -13.03 6.29 -9.83
N GLN A 289 -13.89 6.91 -9.03
CA GLN A 289 -15.17 6.36 -8.60
C GLN A 289 -16.31 7.35 -8.91
N MET A 290 -17.46 6.82 -9.31
CA MET A 290 -18.73 7.56 -9.45
C MET A 290 -19.62 7.26 -8.24
N GLY A 291 -20.29 8.27 -7.70
CA GLY A 291 -21.26 8.11 -6.60
C GLY A 291 -20.66 7.94 -5.20
N GLN A 292 -19.34 7.81 -5.07
CA GLN A 292 -18.66 7.54 -3.79
C GLN A 292 -17.18 7.92 -3.82
N ASP A 293 -16.55 7.98 -2.64
CA ASP A 293 -15.12 8.23 -2.43
C ASP A 293 -14.59 7.27 -1.34
N GLU A 294 -14.43 5.99 -1.69
CA GLU A 294 -14.03 4.91 -0.77
C GLU A 294 -12.52 4.73 -0.67
N GLY A 295 -11.74 5.46 -1.48
CA GLY A 295 -10.28 5.51 -1.40
C GLY A 295 -9.77 6.42 -0.27
N GLY A 296 -8.55 6.94 -0.42
CA GLY A 296 -8.10 8.06 0.41
C GLY A 296 -8.99 9.28 0.16
N ARG A 297 -9.82 9.65 1.13
CA ARG A 297 -10.83 10.70 0.92
C ARG A 297 -10.23 12.02 0.44
N VAL A 298 -10.73 12.51 -0.69
CA VAL A 298 -10.25 13.76 -1.29
C VAL A 298 -10.80 14.97 -0.54
N GLY A 299 -12.09 14.95 -0.18
CA GLY A 299 -12.76 16.07 0.51
C GLY A 299 -12.93 15.89 2.02
N GLU A 300 -13.53 16.89 2.65
CA GLU A 300 -13.98 16.83 4.05
C GLU A 300 -15.49 16.62 4.09
N TYR A 301 -15.91 15.38 4.33
CA TYR A 301 -17.31 15.02 4.54
C TYR A 301 -17.43 13.95 5.62
N LYS A 302 -18.59 13.89 6.29
CA LYS A 302 -18.90 12.84 7.28
C LYS A 302 -19.24 11.53 6.56
N ASP A 303 -18.74 10.41 7.09
CA ASP A 303 -18.92 9.05 6.53
C ASP A 303 -18.40 8.87 5.09
N ALA A 304 -18.77 7.77 4.41
CA ALA A 304 -18.36 7.51 3.01
C ALA A 304 -18.97 8.51 2.01
N PHE A 305 -19.90 9.37 2.46
CA PHE A 305 -20.60 10.41 1.70
C PHE A 305 -21.09 9.94 0.31
N ALA A 306 -21.60 8.71 0.26
CA ALA A 306 -22.21 8.13 -0.93
C ALA A 306 -23.39 8.98 -1.40
N PHE A 307 -23.55 9.10 -2.71
CA PHE A 307 -24.65 9.86 -3.29
C PHE A 307 -26.00 9.21 -3.01
N ASP A 308 -26.89 9.94 -2.33
CA ASP A 308 -28.24 9.46 -1.98
C ASP A 308 -29.30 9.68 -3.09
N GLY A 309 -28.86 10.24 -4.22
CA GLY A 309 -29.64 10.42 -5.43
C GLY A 309 -29.44 9.30 -6.47
N GLU A 310 -29.60 9.63 -7.74
CA GLU A 310 -29.35 8.71 -8.86
C GLU A 310 -28.44 9.40 -9.90
N ILE A 311 -27.35 8.75 -10.28
CA ILE A 311 -26.49 9.17 -11.39
C ILE A 311 -26.83 8.33 -12.61
N LYS A 312 -26.98 8.95 -13.79
CA LYS A 312 -27.24 8.24 -15.05
C LYS A 312 -26.00 8.03 -15.89
N LYS A 313 -25.08 9.00 -15.90
CA LYS A 313 -23.79 8.91 -16.59
C LYS A 313 -22.89 10.08 -16.21
N GLY A 314 -21.59 9.85 -16.34
CA GLY A 314 -20.55 10.88 -16.28
C GLY A 314 -19.77 10.99 -17.57
N ARG A 315 -19.12 12.12 -17.78
CA ARG A 315 -18.14 12.31 -18.85
C ARG A 315 -17.00 13.18 -18.35
N ILE A 316 -15.77 12.74 -18.59
CA ILE A 316 -14.56 13.51 -18.29
C ILE A 316 -13.80 13.76 -19.58
N LYS A 317 -13.37 15.01 -19.77
CA LYS A 317 -12.52 15.43 -20.88
C LYS A 317 -11.25 16.09 -20.34
N ILE A 318 -10.11 15.45 -20.60
CA ILE A 318 -8.78 16.00 -20.33
C ILE A 318 -8.42 17.00 -21.44
N LYS A 319 -7.94 18.19 -21.08
CA LYS A 319 -7.52 19.24 -22.01
C LYS A 319 -6.05 19.06 -22.43
#